data_AF-A0A2T5KF25-F1
#
_entry.id   AF-A0A2T5KF25-F1
#
_cell.length_a   1.000
_cell.length_b   1.000
_cell.length_c   1.000
_cell.angle_alpha   90.00
_cell.angle_beta   90.00
_cell.angle_gamma   90.00
#
_symmetry.space_group_name_H-M   'P 1'
#
loop_
_entity.id
_entity.type
_entity.pdbx_description
1 polymer ?
#
loop_
_entity_poly.entity_id
_entity_poly.type
_entity_poly.pdbx_seq_one_letter_code
_entity_poly.pdbx_strand_id
1 'polypeptide(L)'
;MIVTRNGRTYSLTQCRHRHQPCLSGLSVIEHLADSARSTEGLMGPDFEMQGCVRLTGCSRPCTALFRLTTGGLQLFCDLEPGDWSPGLVRLAEMLEGGGSFAGALPAEPAAMVLASAPARPSRTGLQPEAALH
;
A
#
# COMPACT_ATOMS: atom_id res chain seq x y z
N MET A 1 -2.21 -13.82 -0.75
CA MET A 1 -3.69 -13.70 -0.87
C MET A 1 -3.96 -12.37 -1.55
N ILE A 2 -4.88 -12.34 -2.53
CA ILE A 2 -5.27 -11.11 -3.22
C ILE A 2 -6.77 -10.91 -3.01
N VAL A 3 -7.18 -9.70 -2.66
CA VAL A 3 -8.60 -9.33 -2.49
C VAL A 3 -8.89 -7.98 -3.14
N THR A 4 -10.10 -7.79 -3.65
CA THR A 4 -10.53 -6.51 -4.21
C THR A 4 -11.68 -5.96 -3.38
N ARG A 5 -11.54 -4.71 -2.92
CA ARG A 5 -12.54 -3.99 -2.10
C ARG A 5 -12.54 -2.52 -2.47
N ASN A 6 -13.73 -1.91 -2.55
CA ASN A 6 -13.88 -0.47 -2.84
C ASN A 6 -13.05 0.03 -4.05
N GLY A 7 -13.00 -0.77 -5.13
CA GLY A 7 -12.28 -0.42 -6.35
C GLY A 7 -10.74 -0.48 -6.27
N ARG A 8 -10.20 -1.07 -5.20
CA ARG A 8 -8.76 -1.30 -5.01
C ARG A 8 -8.45 -2.78 -4.84
N THR A 9 -7.30 -3.20 -5.34
CA THR A 9 -6.78 -4.54 -5.14
C THR A 9 -5.72 -4.53 -4.05
N TYR A 10 -5.83 -5.46 -3.12
CA TYR A 10 -4.95 -5.64 -1.98
C TYR A 10 -4.21 -6.97 -2.10
N SER A 11 -2.89 -6.93 -2.05
CA SER A 11 -2.00 -8.09 -2.04
C SER A 11 -1.43 -8.28 -0.64
N LEU A 12 -1.71 -9.42 -0.03
CA LEU A 12 -1.27 -9.78 1.31
C LEU A 12 -0.28 -10.95 1.23
N THR A 13 0.90 -10.78 1.82
CA THR A 13 1.80 -11.90 2.09
C THR A 13 1.41 -12.60 3.39
N GLN A 14 1.90 -13.82 3.58
CA GLN A 14 1.69 -14.55 4.82
C GLN A 14 2.60 -13.99 5.92
N CYS A 15 2.04 -13.82 7.12
CA CYS A 15 2.80 -13.46 8.30
C CYS A 15 3.72 -14.60 8.73
N ARG A 16 5.04 -14.38 8.79
CA ARG A 16 6.01 -15.39 9.23
C ARG A 16 5.74 -15.94 10.64
N HIS A 17 5.06 -15.18 11.50
CA HIS A 17 4.74 -15.59 12.88
C HIS A 17 3.43 -16.37 13.01
N ARG A 18 2.48 -16.16 12.09
CA ARG A 18 1.13 -16.74 12.16
C ARG A 18 0.81 -17.71 11.03
N HIS A 19 1.67 -17.76 10.00
CA HIS A 19 1.48 -18.54 8.77
C HIS A 19 0.14 -18.28 8.07
N GLN A 20 -0.39 -17.06 8.23
CA GLN A 20 -1.68 -16.60 7.69
C GLN A 20 -1.53 -15.17 7.16
N PRO A 21 -2.37 -14.74 6.19
CA PRO A 21 -2.40 -13.35 5.74
C PRO A 21 -2.62 -12.37 6.90
N CYS A 22 -1.93 -11.23 6.90
CA CYS A 22 -2.03 -10.25 7.99
C CYS A 22 -3.32 -9.42 7.90
N LEU A 23 -4.41 -9.90 8.52
CA LEU A 23 -5.70 -9.22 8.51
C LEU A 23 -5.70 -7.89 9.31
N SER A 24 -4.92 -7.80 10.39
CA SER A 24 -4.74 -6.53 11.12
C SER A 24 -4.09 -5.46 10.24
N GLY A 25 -3.09 -5.84 9.43
CA GLY A 25 -2.46 -4.96 8.46
C GLY A 25 -3.41 -4.53 7.35
N LEU A 26 -4.27 -5.45 6.86
CA LEU A 26 -5.30 -5.13 5.88
C LEU A 26 -6.26 -4.05 6.41
N SER A 27 -6.75 -4.20 7.64
CA SER A 27 -7.66 -3.22 8.23
C SER A 27 -7.03 -1.82 8.34
N VAL A 28 -5.75 -1.71 8.68
CA VAL A 28 -5.04 -0.42 8.69
C VAL A 28 -4.96 0.17 7.29
N ILE A 29 -4.54 -0.61 6.30
CA ILE A 29 -4.39 -0.11 4.93
C ILE A 29 -5.73 0.27 4.32
N GLU A 30 -6.83 -0.40 4.68
CA GLU A 30 -8.19 -0.01 4.29
C GLU A 30 -8.54 1.38 4.84
N HIS A 31 -8.30 1.65 6.13
CA HIS A 31 -8.53 2.98 6.71
C HIS A 31 -7.66 4.07 6.06
N LEU A 32 -6.40 3.78 5.74
CA LEU A 32 -5.53 4.71 5.02
C LEU A 32 -6.03 4.94 3.58
N ALA A 33 -6.50 3.89 2.91
CA ALA A 33 -7.06 4.00 1.56
C ALA A 33 -8.36 4.82 1.55
N ASP A 34 -9.19 4.69 2.58
CA ASP A 34 -10.41 5.48 2.77
C ASP A 34 -10.08 6.97 3.00
N SER A 35 -9.06 7.22 3.81
CA SER A 35 -8.53 8.57 4.04
C SER A 35 -7.99 9.17 2.75
N ALA A 36 -7.20 8.41 1.98
CA ALA A 36 -6.64 8.84 0.71
C ALA A 36 -7.72 9.17 -0.34
N ARG A 37 -8.83 8.42 -0.38
CA ARG A 37 -9.97 8.73 -1.26
C ARG A 37 -10.62 10.06 -0.90
N SER A 38 -10.71 10.39 0.39
CA SER A 38 -11.30 11.65 0.85
C SER A 38 -10.46 12.89 0.48
N THR A 39 -9.19 12.67 0.14
CA THR A 39 -8.23 13.70 -0.29
C THR A 39 -7.86 13.59 -1.78
N GLU A 40 -8.62 12.81 -2.54
CA GLU A 40 -8.36 12.61 -3.97
C GLU A 40 -8.44 13.94 -4.73
N GLY A 41 -7.44 14.22 -5.57
CA GLY A 41 -7.31 15.49 -6.29
C GLY A 41 -6.57 16.60 -5.51
N LEU A 42 -6.33 16.45 -4.21
CA LEU A 42 -5.49 17.35 -3.41
C LEU A 42 -4.03 16.89 -3.33
N MET A 43 -3.79 15.58 -3.50
CA MET A 43 -2.45 15.01 -3.51
C MET A 43 -1.76 15.31 -4.85
N GLY A 44 -0.67 16.08 -4.79
CA GLY A 44 0.21 16.31 -5.94
C GLY A 44 0.88 15.02 -6.42
N PRO A 45 1.46 15.00 -7.62
CA PRO A 45 2.11 13.80 -8.18
C PRO A 45 3.24 13.26 -7.29
N ASP A 46 3.97 14.15 -6.63
CA ASP A 46 5.09 13.83 -5.72
C ASP A 46 4.65 13.67 -4.26
N PHE A 47 3.34 13.60 -3.98
CA PHE A 47 2.85 13.41 -2.62
C PHE A 47 3.29 12.06 -2.08
N GLU A 48 3.88 12.10 -0.89
CA GLU A 48 4.23 10.92 -0.12
C GLU A 48 4.00 11.18 1.37
N MET A 49 3.38 10.21 2.03
CA MET A 49 3.22 10.18 3.47
C MET A 49 3.73 8.85 4.02
N GLN A 50 4.62 8.92 5.00
CA GLN A 50 5.16 7.77 5.69
C GLN A 50 4.83 7.86 7.17
N GLY A 51 4.75 6.70 7.83
CA GLY A 51 4.58 6.66 9.26
C GLY A 51 4.64 5.24 9.80
N CYS A 52 4.36 5.12 11.10
CA CYS A 52 4.25 3.82 11.75
C CYS A 52 2.97 3.74 12.59
N VAL A 53 2.50 2.51 12.79
CA VAL A 53 1.35 2.21 13.63
C VAL A 53 1.57 0.89 14.34
N ARG A 54 1.10 0.78 15.58
CA ARG A 54 1.12 -0.49 16.30
C ARG A 54 -0.13 -1.28 15.99
N LEU A 55 0.02 -2.47 15.41
CA LEU A 55 -1.09 -3.36 15.11
C LEU A 55 -1.61 -4.02 16.40
N THR A 56 -2.93 -4.10 16.52
CA THR A 56 -3.62 -4.86 17.56
C THR A 56 -4.04 -6.24 17.02
N GLY A 57 -4.14 -7.23 17.91
CA GLY A 57 -4.57 -8.59 17.55
C GLY A 57 -3.46 -9.55 17.08
N CYS A 58 -2.19 -9.13 17.15
CA CYS A 58 -1.04 -10.03 16.98
C CYS A 58 -0.70 -10.72 18.32
N SER A 59 -0.10 -11.91 18.27
CA SER A 59 0.39 -12.64 19.45
C SER A 59 1.59 -11.98 20.13
N ARG A 60 2.20 -10.99 19.46
CA ARG A 60 3.33 -10.20 19.94
C ARG A 60 3.19 -8.75 19.47
N PRO A 61 3.91 -7.80 20.10
CA PRO A 61 4.09 -6.46 19.56
C PRO A 61 4.42 -6.51 18.07
N CYS A 62 3.61 -5.85 17.25
CA CYS A 62 3.77 -5.78 15.81
C CYS A 62 3.60 -4.33 15.39
N THR A 63 4.72 -3.62 15.26
CA THR A 63 4.75 -2.27 14.69
C THR A 63 4.81 -2.42 13.17
N ALA A 64 3.98 -1.65 12.48
CA ALA A 64 3.93 -1.63 11.02
C ALA A 64 4.35 -0.26 10.51
N LEU A 65 5.21 -0.23 9.51
CA LEU A 65 5.55 0.97 8.76
C LEU A 65 4.64 1.07 7.55
N PHE A 66 4.18 2.26 7.20
CA PHE A 66 3.34 2.46 6.02
C PHE A 66 3.89 3.57 5.12
N ARG A 67 3.57 3.44 3.85
CA ARG A 67 3.76 4.45 2.80
C ARG A 67 2.44 4.68 2.09
N LEU A 68 2.07 5.92 1.89
CA LEU A 68 0.96 6.34 1.05
C LEU A 68 1.50 7.28 -0.03
N THR A 69 1.22 6.96 -1.28
CA THR A 69 1.48 7.81 -2.44
C THR A 69 0.23 7.92 -3.31
N THR A 70 0.30 8.71 -4.37
CA THR A 70 -0.73 8.70 -5.43
C THR A 70 -0.81 7.37 -6.19
N GLY A 71 0.28 6.59 -6.21
CA GLY A 71 0.38 5.32 -6.91
C GLY A 71 -0.12 4.10 -6.12
N GLY A 72 -0.25 4.21 -4.80
CA GLY A 72 -0.68 3.09 -3.97
C GLY A 72 -0.37 3.26 -2.49
N LEU A 73 -0.61 2.20 -1.73
CA LEU A 73 -0.27 2.10 -0.33
C LEU A 73 0.56 0.85 -0.08
N GLN A 74 1.58 0.98 0.75
CA GLN A 74 2.40 -0.13 1.20
C GLN A 74 2.42 -0.17 2.73
N LEU A 75 2.33 -1.37 3.31
CA LEU A 75 2.43 -1.59 4.74
C LEU A 75 3.34 -2.79 5.03
N PHE A 76 4.29 -2.59 5.92
CA PHE A 76 5.36 -3.53 6.27
C PHE A 76 5.27 -3.84 7.77
N CYS A 77 4.93 -5.08 8.12
CA CYS A 77 4.64 -5.49 9.50
C CYS A 77 5.90 -5.97 10.25
N ASP A 78 5.87 -5.83 11.57
CA ASP A 78 6.88 -6.29 12.53
C ASP A 78 8.26 -5.68 12.30
N LEU A 79 8.28 -4.35 12.21
CA LEU A 79 9.46 -3.52 12.05
C LEU A 79 9.46 -2.41 13.09
N GLU A 80 10.63 -1.93 13.47
CA GLU A 80 10.81 -0.73 14.28
C GLU A 80 10.82 0.52 13.39
N PRO A 81 10.48 1.72 13.92
CA PRO A 81 10.49 2.96 13.13
C PRO A 81 11.83 3.25 12.43
N GLY A 82 12.95 2.82 13.02
CA GLY A 82 14.29 2.97 12.46
C GLY A 82 14.63 2.02 11.30
N ASP A 83 13.80 1.00 11.04
CA ASP A 83 14.04 0.02 9.97
C ASP A 83 13.61 0.51 8.58
N TRP A 84 13.01 1.70 8.51
CA TRP A 84 12.62 2.30 7.24
C TRP A 84 13.81 2.40 6.30
N SER A 85 13.65 1.88 5.09
CA SER A 85 14.70 1.94 4.07
C SER A 85 14.12 1.91 2.67
N PRO A 86 14.85 2.46 1.68
CA PRO A 86 14.47 2.33 0.27
C PRO A 86 14.34 0.87 -0.21
N GLY A 87 15.00 -0.07 0.48
CA GLY A 87 14.87 -1.50 0.21
C GLY A 87 13.44 -2.02 0.42
N LEU A 88 12.71 -1.52 1.42
CA LEU A 88 11.32 -1.91 1.65
C LEU A 88 10.43 -1.51 0.47
N VAL A 89 10.64 -0.32 -0.09
CA VAL A 89 9.90 0.16 -1.26
C VAL A 89 10.17 -0.72 -2.47
N ARG A 90 11.45 -1.03 -2.74
CA ARG A 90 11.84 -1.93 -3.85
C ARG A 90 11.26 -3.35 -3.68
N LEU A 91 11.21 -3.84 -2.45
CA LEU A 91 10.60 -5.14 -2.15
C LEU A 91 9.09 -5.13 -2.46
N ALA A 92 8.40 -4.03 -2.14
CA ALA A 92 6.99 -3.88 -2.48
C ALA A 92 6.76 -3.81 -3.99
N GLU A 93 7.55 -3.03 -4.72
CA GLU A 93 7.47 -2.94 -6.19
C GLU A 93 7.64 -4.31 -6.85
N MET A 94 8.59 -5.12 -6.36
CA MET A 94 8.80 -6.50 -6.81
C MET A 94 7.54 -7.37 -6.64
N LEU A 95 6.85 -7.25 -5.51
CA LEU A 95 5.62 -8.00 -5.25
C LEU A 95 4.43 -7.50 -6.09
N GLU A 96 4.44 -6.24 -6.52
CA GLU A 96 3.48 -5.68 -7.47
C GLU A 96 3.79 -6.08 -8.93
N GLY A 97 4.89 -6.83 -9.15
CA GLY A 97 5.30 -7.33 -10.46
C GLY A 97 6.25 -6.39 -11.21
N GLY A 98 6.82 -5.38 -10.54
CA GLY A 98 7.76 -4.43 -11.11
C GLY A 98 9.16 -4.53 -10.53
N GLY A 99 10.18 -4.22 -11.34
CA GLY A 99 11.55 -4.08 -10.85
C GLY A 99 12.23 -5.38 -10.40
N SER A 100 13.32 -5.23 -9.65
CA SER A 100 14.11 -6.34 -9.14
C SER A 100 14.65 -5.98 -7.76
N PHE A 101 14.57 -6.91 -6.82
CA PHE A 101 15.07 -6.71 -5.46
C PHE A 101 16.48 -7.30 -5.35
N ALA A 102 17.48 -6.41 -5.20
CA ALA A 102 18.84 -6.79 -4.86
C ALA A 102 19.32 -5.92 -3.71
N GLY A 103 19.51 -6.51 -2.53
CA GLY A 103 20.00 -5.82 -1.34
C GLY A 103 19.61 -6.51 -0.04
N ALA A 104 20.30 -6.13 1.03
CA ALA A 104 19.90 -6.50 2.38
C ALA A 104 18.93 -5.45 2.93
N LEU A 105 17.90 -5.90 3.64
CA LEU A 105 17.09 -5.03 4.48
C LEU A 105 17.74 -4.93 5.87
N PRO A 106 17.63 -3.77 6.56
CA PRO A 106 17.97 -3.69 7.98
C PRO A 106 17.20 -4.73 8.81
N ALA A 107 15.92 -4.92 8.48
CA ALA A 107 15.05 -5.94 9.03
C ALA A 107 14.03 -6.40 7.98
N GLU A 108 13.73 -7.71 7.97
CA GLU A 108 12.75 -8.29 7.05
C GLU A 108 11.33 -8.20 7.63
N PRO A 109 10.36 -7.64 6.89
CA PRO A 109 9.00 -7.53 7.36
C PRO A 109 8.39 -8.92 7.56
N ALA A 110 7.68 -9.12 8.67
CA ALA A 110 6.99 -10.37 8.92
C ALA A 110 5.83 -10.63 7.95
N ALA A 111 5.19 -9.57 7.48
CA ALA A 111 4.11 -9.60 6.50
C ALA A 111 4.09 -8.27 5.76
N MET A 112 3.49 -8.27 4.58
CA MET A 112 3.28 -7.08 3.77
C MET A 112 1.82 -7.04 3.31
N VAL A 113 1.29 -5.83 3.25
CA VAL A 113 0.01 -5.54 2.62
C VAL A 113 0.25 -4.40 1.64
N LEU A 114 -0.10 -4.63 0.37
CA LEU A 114 0.05 -3.66 -0.70
C LEU A 114 -1.33 -3.36 -1.26
N ALA A 115 -1.66 -2.10 -1.48
CA ALA A 115 -2.92 -1.69 -2.10
C ALA A 115 -2.62 -0.86 -3.34
N SER A 116 -3.17 -1.28 -4.47
CA SER A 116 -3.06 -0.53 -5.72
C SER A 116 -3.72 0.86 -5.58
N ALA A 117 -3.33 1.78 -6.47
CA ALA A 117 -4.16 2.94 -6.78
C ALA A 117 -5.60 2.47 -7.10
N PRO A 118 -6.62 3.30 -6.80
CA PRO A 118 -7.97 3.01 -7.25
C PRO A 118 -7.96 3.00 -8.78
N ALA A 119 -8.73 2.08 -9.38
CA ALA A 119 -8.89 2.09 -10.83
C ALA A 119 -9.45 3.46 -11.25
N ARG A 120 -8.67 4.24 -11.99
CA ARG A 120 -9.13 5.54 -12.48
C ARG A 120 -10.30 5.26 -13.43
N PRO A 121 -11.48 5.85 -13.24
CA PRO A 121 -12.52 5.74 -14.25
C PRO A 121 -11.96 6.28 -15.56
N SER A 122 -11.97 5.47 -16.62
CA SER A 122 -11.53 5.89 -17.93
C SER A 122 -12.38 7.08 -18.35
N ARG A 123 -11.76 8.23 -18.65
CA ARG A 123 -12.42 9.40 -19.26
C ARG A 123 -12.78 9.12 -20.73
N THR A 124 -13.51 8.04 -20.98
CA THR A 124 -14.08 7.73 -22.29
C THR A 124 -15.46 8.35 -22.32
N GLY A 125 -15.56 9.63 -22.69
CA GLY A 125 -16.87 10.29 -22.78
C GLY A 125 -16.94 11.81 -22.89
N LEU A 126 -15.83 12.53 -23.10
CA LEU A 126 -15.91 13.94 -23.52
C LEU A 126 -15.52 14.01 -25.00
N GLN A 127 -16.48 13.74 -25.88
CA GLN A 127 -16.34 14.16 -27.28
C GLN A 127 -16.37 15.70 -27.29
N PRO A 128 -15.45 16.38 -27.98
CA PRO A 128 -15.67 17.78 -28.32
C PRO A 128 -16.88 17.83 -29.25
N GLU A 129 -17.96 18.51 -28.83
CA GLU A 129 -19.02 18.94 -29.75
C GLU A 129 -18.35 19.70 -30.89
N ALA A 130 -18.41 19.12 -32.08
CA ALA A 130 -18.01 19.77 -33.30
C ALA A 130 -18.89 21.01 -33.49
N ALA A 131 -18.32 22.19 -33.32
CA ALA A 131 -18.91 23.44 -33.75
C ALA A 131 -19.00 23.41 -35.29
N LEU A 132 -20.17 23.02 -35.80
CA LEU A 132 -20.66 23.43 -37.12
C LEU A 132 -21.54 24.65 -36.87
N HIS A 133 -21.08 25.82 -37.32
CA HIS A 133 -21.78 26.81 -38.16
C HIS A 133 -20.99 28.12 -38.22
#